data_AF-A0AAV6XAK9-F1
#
_entry.id   AF-A0AAV6XAK9-F1
#
_cell.length_a   1.000
_cell.length_b   1.000
_cell.length_c   1.000
_cell.angle_alpha   90.00
_cell.angle_beta   90.00
_cell.angle_gamma   90.00
#
_symmetry.space_group_name_H-M   'P 1'
#
loop_
_entity.id
_entity.type
_entity.pdbx_description
1 polymer ?
#
loop_
_entity_poly.entity_id
_entity_poly.type
_entity_poly.pdbx_seq_one_letter_code
_entity_poly.pdbx_strand_id
1 'polypeptide(L)' 'MLHVSKDAMKFKWGCPPSKFPWTYSSKERCYLLEGKVKVYPDGSDEAVEIGAGDLVVFPKGMSCTWDVSEAVDKHYKFD' A
#
# COMPACT_ATOMS: atom_id res chain seq x y z
N MET A 1 25.05 -19.70 0.87
CA MET A 1 24.39 -19.86 -0.44
C MET A 1 23.38 -18.73 -0.57
N LEU A 2 23.53 -17.81 -1.52
CA LEU A 2 22.55 -16.74 -1.73
C LEU A 2 21.28 -17.36 -2.32
N HIS A 3 20.16 -17.26 -1.62
CA HIS A 3 18.86 -17.63 -2.17
C HIS A 3 18.24 -16.37 -2.80
N VAL A 4 18.30 -16.29 -4.13
CA VAL A 4 17.55 -15.27 -4.88
C VAL A 4 16.13 -15.81 -5.05
N SER A 5 15.24 -15.42 -4.13
CA SER A 5 13.80 -15.67 -4.31
C SER A 5 13.27 -14.78 -5.42
N LYS A 6 12.68 -15.39 -6.45
CA LYS A 6 11.87 -14.72 -7.46
C LYS A 6 10.40 -14.58 -7.03
N ASP A 7 10.11 -14.75 -5.73
CA ASP A 7 8.82 -14.34 -5.16
C ASP A 7 8.77 -12.81 -5.08
N ALA A 8 9.00 -12.15 -6.21
CA ALA A 8 8.47 -10.84 -6.47
C ALA A 8 6.99 -10.91 -6.08
N MET A 9 6.56 -10.02 -5.19
CA MET A 9 5.16 -9.77 -4.87
C MET A 9 4.30 -9.94 -6.12
N LYS A 10 3.73 -11.15 -6.33
CA LYS A 10 3.24 -11.59 -7.65
C LYS A 10 2.08 -10.76 -8.14
N PHE A 11 1.39 -10.10 -7.22
CA PHE A 11 0.20 -9.35 -7.49
C PHE A 11 0.56 -7.87 -7.65
N LYS A 12 0.09 -7.30 -8.76
CA LYS A 12 0.21 -5.89 -9.09
C LYS A 12 -1.13 -5.21 -8.96
N TRP A 13 -1.11 -3.95 -8.55
CA TRP A 13 -2.28 -3.10 -8.50
C TRP A 13 -1.88 -1.66 -8.77
N GLY A 14 -2.78 -0.89 -9.38
CA GLY A 14 -2.58 0.53 -9.56
C GLY A 14 -3.91 1.29 -9.64
N CYS A 15 -3.84 2.60 -9.44
CA CYS A 15 -4.98 3.49 -9.57
C CYS A 15 -4.54 4.91 -10.00
N PRO A 16 -5.41 5.66 -10.71
CA PRO A 16 -5.19 7.09 -10.94
C PRO A 16 -5.36 7.89 -9.63
N PRO A 17 -5.02 9.19 -9.63
CA PRO A 17 -5.34 10.09 -8.52
C PRO A 17 -6.81 9.98 -8.13
N SER A 18 -7.05 9.66 -6.87
CA SER A 18 -8.37 9.32 -6.33
C SER A 18 -8.34 9.31 -4.81
N LYS A 19 -9.51 9.43 -4.19
CA LYS A 19 -9.67 9.35 -2.73
C LYS A 19 -10.74 8.34 -2.38
N PHE A 20 -10.41 7.33 -1.59
CA PHE A 20 -11.33 6.23 -1.30
C PHE A 20 -11.06 5.58 0.07
N PRO A 21 -12.11 5.10 0.75
CA PRO A 21 -11.95 4.28 1.94
C PRO A 21 -11.50 2.87 1.55
N TRP A 22 -10.70 2.23 2.41
CA TRP A 22 -10.25 0.86 2.24
C TRP A 22 -10.11 0.15 3.57
N THR A 23 -10.58 -1.11 3.62
CA THR A 23 -10.45 -1.99 4.79
C THR A 23 -9.68 -3.24 4.39
N TYR A 24 -8.60 -3.51 5.12
CA TYR A 24 -7.72 -4.66 4.89
C TYR A 24 -8.29 -5.92 5.55
N SER A 25 -8.92 -6.81 4.76
CA SER A 25 -9.48 -8.07 5.26
C SER A 25 -8.43 -9.12 5.65
N SER A 26 -7.20 -8.94 5.18
CA SER A 26 -6.00 -9.73 5.50
C SER A 26 -4.82 -8.77 5.65
N LYS A 27 -3.73 -9.24 6.27
CA LYS A 27 -2.52 -8.44 6.37
C LYS A 27 -1.94 -8.28 4.97
N GLU A 28 -1.69 -7.05 4.54
CA GLU A 28 -1.08 -6.75 3.24
C GLU A 28 0.32 -6.17 3.45
N ARG A 29 1.29 -6.66 2.69
CA ARG A 29 2.52 -5.89 2.44
C ARG A 29 2.46 -5.37 1.02
N CYS A 30 2.71 -4.09 0.81
CA CYS A 30 2.85 -3.52 -0.53
C CYS A 30 4.13 -2.70 -0.69
N TYR A 31 4.70 -2.75 -1.88
CA TYR A 31 5.85 -1.97 -2.31
C TYR A 31 5.42 -1.05 -3.43
N LEU A 32 5.52 0.26 -3.24
CA LEU A 32 5.13 1.24 -4.24
C LEU A 32 6.26 1.39 -5.27
N LEU A 33 5.95 1.12 -6.54
CA LEU A 33 6.84 1.38 -7.67
C LEU A 33 6.75 2.85 -8.08
N GLU A 34 5.55 3.40 -8.07
CA GLU A 34 5.23 4.77 -8.43
C GLU A 34 4.10 5.30 -7.53
N GLY A 35 3.97 6.63 -7.49
CA GLY A 35 2.86 7.33 -6.85
C GLY A 35 3.19 8.00 -5.52
N LYS A 36 2.20 8.75 -5.04
CA LYS A 36 2.25 9.51 -3.79
C LYS A 36 0.88 9.51 -3.12
N VAL A 37 0.81 8.96 -1.91
CA VAL A 37 -0.43 8.71 -1.19
C VAL A 37 -0.33 9.24 0.23
N LYS A 38 -1.37 9.92 0.70
CA LYS A 38 -1.63 10.10 2.13
C LYS A 38 -2.61 9.04 2.60
N VAL A 39 -2.19 8.23 3.57
CA VAL A 39 -3.04 7.26 4.24
C VAL A 39 -3.51 7.86 5.55
N TYR A 40 -4.83 7.89 5.76
CA TYR A 40 -5.47 8.35 6.99
C TYR A 40 -6.07 7.15 7.71
N PRO A 41 -5.39 6.57 8.73
CA PRO A 41 -5.96 5.49 9.52
C PRO A 41 -7.21 5.93 10.27
N ASP A 42 -8.24 5.10 10.29
CA ASP A 42 -9.46 5.41 11.04
C ASP A 42 -9.15 5.51 12.54
N GLY A 43 -9.66 6.56 13.20
CA GLY A 43 -9.41 6.83 14.62
C GLY A 43 -8.06 7.50 14.93
N SER A 44 -7.31 7.92 13.90
CA SER A 44 -6.11 8.74 14.01
C SER A 44 -6.37 10.14 13.47
N ASP A 45 -5.82 11.17 14.13
CA ASP A 45 -5.78 12.54 13.60
C ASP A 45 -4.59 12.77 12.66
N GLU A 46 -3.65 11.82 12.63
CA GLU A 46 -2.42 11.88 11.83
C GLU A 46 -2.51 11.03 10.57
N ALA A 47 -2.00 11.59 9.47
CA ALA A 47 -1.85 10.92 8.20
C ALA A 47 -0.39 10.48 7.99
N VAL A 48 -0.21 9.39 7.27
CA VAL A 48 1.11 8.89 6.85
C VAL A 48 1.27 9.07 5.35
N GLU A 49 2.32 9.77 4.92
CA GLU A 49 2.69 9.85 3.49
C GLU A 49 3.52 8.63 3.11
N ILE A 50 3.16 8.01 1.98
CA ILE A 50 3.90 6.91 1.35
C ILE A 50 4.08 7.20 -0.14
N GLY A 51 5.17 6.75 -0.73
CA GLY A 51 5.46 6.95 -2.14
C GLY A 51 6.40 5.89 -2.74
N ALA A 52 6.85 6.16 -3.97
CA ALA A 52 7.74 5.27 -4.70
C ALA A 52 8.98 4.87 -3.88
N GLY A 53 9.24 3.56 -3.78
CA GLY A 53 10.33 2.99 -3.00
C GLY A 53 9.95 2.53 -1.59
N ASP A 54 8.76 2.89 -1.10
CA ASP A 54 8.33 2.48 0.23
C ASP A 54 7.78 1.05 0.27
N LEU A 55 8.23 0.29 1.27
CA LEU A 55 7.65 -1.00 1.66
C LEU A 55 6.77 -0.81 2.89
N VAL A 56 5.46 -0.96 2.72
CA VAL A 56 4.46 -0.68 3.74
C VAL A 56 3.73 -1.96 4.13
N VAL A 57 3.39 -2.08 5.41
CA VAL A 57 2.61 -3.21 5.95
C VAL A 57 1.32 -2.68 6.56
N PHE A 58 0.18 -3.12 6.03
CA PHE A 58 -1.15 -2.83 6.56
C PHE A 58 -1.66 -4.02 7.37
N PRO A 59 -1.96 -3.85 8.67
CA PRO A 59 -2.50 -4.92 9.51
C PRO A 59 -3.89 -5.37 9.07
N LYS A 60 -4.20 -6.67 9.29
CA LYS A 60 -5.55 -7.19 9.13
C LYS A 60 -6.53 -6.44 10.04
N GLY A 61 -7.68 -6.06 9.48
CA GLY A 61 -8.74 -5.33 10.17
C GLY A 61 -8.55 -3.81 10.20
N MET A 62 -7.42 -3.29 9.71
CA MET A 62 -7.23 -1.84 9.58
C MET A 62 -8.18 -1.28 8.53
N SER A 63 -8.85 -0.18 8.86
CA SER A 63 -9.54 0.69 7.91
C SER A 63 -8.79 2.01 7.80
N CYS A 64 -8.78 2.58 6.60
CA CYS A 64 -8.18 3.88 6.35
C CYS A 64 -8.78 4.53 5.10
N THR A 65 -8.53 5.82 4.93
CA THR A 65 -8.73 6.50 3.65
C THR A 65 -7.40 6.64 2.92
N TRP A 66 -7.37 6.22 1.67
CA TRP A 66 -6.29 6.53 0.73
C TRP A 66 -6.64 7.84 0.01
N ASP A 67 -5.70 8.78 0.01
CA ASP A 67 -5.77 10.02 -0.76
C ASP A 67 -4.57 10.06 -1.71
N VAL A 68 -4.81 9.65 -2.95
CA VAL A 68 -3.80 9.42 -3.98
C VAL A 68 -3.64 10.70 -4.79
N SER A 69 -2.50 11.37 -4.61
CA SER A 69 -2.16 12.62 -5.31
C SER A 69 -1.44 12.39 -6.64
N GLU A 70 -0.68 11.31 -6.75
CA GLU A 70 0.00 10.86 -7.97
C GLU A 70 -0.33 9.39 -8.20
N ALA A 71 -0.54 8.98 -9.46
CA ALA A 71 -0.98 7.63 -9.82
C ALA A 71 -0.08 6.56 -9.20
N VAL A 72 -0.70 5.51 -8.65
CA VAL A 72 0.01 4.42 -7.97
C VAL A 72 0.21 3.26 -8.93
N ASP A 73 1.42 2.71 -8.95
CA ASP A 73 1.71 1.32 -9.34
C ASP A 73 2.41 0.66 -8.15
N LYS A 74 1.91 -0.50 -7.73
CA LYS A 74 2.46 -1.22 -6.58
C LYS A 74 2.43 -2.72 -6.79
N HIS A 75 3.37 -3.34 -6.12
CA HIS A 75 3.41 -4.76 -5.87
C HIS A 75 2.83 -5.05 -4.49
N TYR A 76 2.05 -6.12 -4.33
CA TYR A 76 1.50 -6.50 -3.03
C TYR A 76 1.49 -8.01 -2.80
N LYS A 77 1.38 -8.38 -1.52
CA LYS A 77 1.21 -9.75 -1.04
C LYS A 77 0.36 -9.76 0.22
N PHE A 78 -0.65 -10.64 0.24
CA PHE A 78 -1.41 -10.95 1.44
C PHE A 78 -0.72 -12.08 2.23
N ASP A 79 -0.79 -11.97 3.56
CA ASP A 79 -0.47 -13.04 4.51
C ASP A 79 -1.75 -13.65 5.11
#